data_AF-A0AAV6R8I4-F1
#
_entry.id   AF-A0AAV6R8I4-F1
#
_cell.length_a   1.000
_cell.length_b   1.000
_cell.length_c   1.000
_cell.angle_alpha   90.00
_cell.angle_beta   90.00
_cell.angle_gamma   90.00
#
_symmetry.space_group_name_H-M   'P 1'
#
loop_
_entity.id
_entity.type
_entity.pdbx_description
1 polymer ?
#
loop_
_entity_poly.entity_id
_entity_poly.type
_entity_poly.pdbx_seq_one_letter_code
_entity_poly.pdbx_strand_id
1 'polypeptide(L)'
;MSTPAVSSVHQALQKSFKNLENCQKVWKSALTECSPLLESLGNLAEQSKALSNVQLSDTPLRVFPDLEDRLRFKLLQAMDTVLGKLNDKLSSLQSVRDTISSHASGVLQLYELHADSLDLLAVTERSATTPSIADMLGWLQDAERHYRQQYPQCSDIH
;
A
#
# COMPACT_ATOMS: atom_id res chain seq x y z
N MET A 1 -25.30 3.94 31.25
CA MET A 1 -25.34 2.59 30.65
C MET A 1 -25.30 2.79 29.14
N SER A 2 -24.19 2.47 28.47
CA SER A 2 -24.08 2.64 27.01
C SER A 2 -25.08 1.74 26.30
N THR A 3 -25.77 2.25 25.28
CA THR A 3 -26.72 1.44 24.52
C THR A 3 -25.98 0.35 23.73
N PRO A 4 -26.62 -0.79 23.41
CA PRO A 4 -26.00 -1.86 22.63
C PRO A 4 -25.43 -1.38 21.29
N ALA A 5 -26.09 -0.40 20.67
CA ALA A 5 -25.65 0.28 19.45
C ALA A 5 -24.30 1.00 19.62
N VAL A 6 -24.15 1.81 20.68
CA VAL A 6 -22.90 2.53 21.00
C VAL A 6 -21.75 1.53 21.23
N SER A 7 -22.00 0.45 21.96
CA SER A 7 -20.98 -0.57 22.21
C SER A 7 -20.55 -1.29 20.93
N SER A 8 -21.48 -1.56 20.02
CA SER A 8 -21.22 -2.21 18.72
C SER A 8 -20.31 -1.34 17.84
N VAL A 9 -20.67 -0.05 17.67
CA VAL A 9 -19.87 0.91 16.90
C VAL A 9 -18.48 1.07 17.49
N HIS A 10 -18.38 1.22 18.82
CA HIS A 10 -17.10 1.38 19.50
C HIS A 10 -16.20 0.14 19.34
N GLN A 11 -16.75 -1.06 19.44
CA GLN A 11 -16.00 -2.30 19.22
C GLN A 11 -15.52 -2.41 17.77
N ALA A 12 -16.35 -2.03 16.79
CA ALA A 12 -15.97 -2.00 15.39
C ALA A 12 -14.84 -1.01 15.13
N LEU A 13 -14.93 0.20 15.69
CA LEU A 13 -13.87 1.21 15.63
C LEU A 13 -12.56 0.70 16.24
N GLN A 14 -12.60 0.13 17.45
CA GLN A 14 -11.41 -0.43 18.09
C GLN A 14 -10.73 -1.50 17.23
N LYS A 15 -11.53 -2.37 16.60
CA LYS A 15 -11.00 -3.38 15.66
C LYS A 15 -10.38 -2.72 14.44
N SER A 16 -11.01 -1.70 13.87
CA SER A 16 -10.49 -0.94 12.74
C SER A 16 -9.18 -0.25 13.05
N PHE A 17 -9.00 0.35 14.23
CA PHE A 17 -7.73 0.97 14.62
C PHE A 17 -6.60 -0.05 14.83
N LYS A 18 -6.89 -1.21 15.43
CA LYS A 18 -5.90 -2.30 15.52
C LYS A 18 -5.49 -2.80 14.13
N ASN A 19 -6.45 -2.94 13.23
CA ASN A 19 -6.18 -3.32 11.85
C ASN A 19 -5.39 -2.24 11.11
N LEU A 20 -5.69 -0.96 11.34
CA LEU A 20 -4.98 0.17 10.76
C LEU A 20 -3.50 0.18 11.19
N GLU A 21 -3.22 -0.12 12.46
CA GLU A 21 -1.84 -0.24 12.96
C GLU A 21 -1.07 -1.36 12.24
N ASN A 22 -1.71 -2.53 12.08
CA ASN A 22 -1.10 -3.66 11.35
C ASN A 22 -0.89 -3.32 9.87
N CYS A 23 -1.89 -2.71 9.23
CA CYS A 23 -1.83 -2.23 7.86
C CYS A 23 -0.66 -1.24 7.67
N GLN A 24 -0.48 -0.30 8.60
CA GLN A 24 0.62 0.66 8.55
C GLN A 24 1.99 -0.04 8.62
N LYS A 25 2.14 -1.09 9.43
CA LYS A 25 3.39 -1.88 9.51
C LYS A 25 3.69 -2.57 8.17
N VAL A 26 2.70 -3.22 7.58
CA VAL A 26 2.83 -3.87 6.26
C VAL A 26 3.17 -2.84 5.18
N TRP A 27 2.46 -1.71 5.17
CA TRP A 27 2.70 -0.61 4.22
C TRP A 27 4.14 -0.09 4.28
N LYS A 28 4.64 0.21 5.49
CA LYS A 28 6.01 0.68 5.69
C LYS A 28 7.06 -0.36 5.27
N SER A 29 6.83 -1.64 5.59
CA SER A 29 7.72 -2.73 5.16
C SER A 29 7.78 -2.82 3.64
N ALA A 30 6.61 -2.86 2.98
CA ALA A 30 6.53 -2.93 1.53
C ALA A 30 7.24 -1.76 0.84
N LEU A 31 7.03 -0.52 1.31
CA LEU A 31 7.75 0.65 0.79
C LEU A 31 9.26 0.58 1.00
N THR A 32 9.69 0.12 2.18
CA THR A 32 11.13 -0.03 2.49
C THR A 32 11.78 -1.06 1.56
N GLU A 33 11.07 -2.14 1.26
CA GLU A 33 11.52 -3.20 0.36
C GLU A 33 11.51 -2.78 -1.13
N CYS A 34 10.70 -1.79 -1.53
CA CYS A 34 10.73 -1.25 -2.89
C CYS A 34 12.03 -0.51 -3.22
N SER A 35 12.63 0.20 -2.24
CA SER A 35 13.83 1.03 -2.47
C SER A 35 15.01 0.24 -3.09
N PRO A 36 15.48 -0.88 -2.50
CA PRO A 36 16.57 -1.66 -3.08
C PRO A 36 16.19 -2.33 -4.42
N LEU A 37 14.90 -2.61 -4.65
CA LEU A 37 14.44 -3.14 -5.93
C LEU A 37 14.52 -2.08 -7.05
N LEU A 38 14.12 -0.84 -6.76
CA LEU A 38 14.25 0.28 -7.69
C LEU A 38 15.72 0.60 -8.00
N GLU A 39 16.59 0.57 -7.00
CA GLU A 39 18.05 0.71 -7.21
C GLU A 39 18.59 -0.42 -8.10
N SER A 40 18.22 -1.67 -7.81
CA SER A 40 18.63 -2.81 -8.62
C SER A 40 18.13 -2.69 -10.07
N LEU A 41 16.90 -2.21 -10.28
CA LEU A 41 16.35 -2.01 -11.62
C LEU A 41 17.10 -0.89 -12.36
N GLY A 42 17.41 0.21 -11.68
CA GLY A 42 18.22 1.31 -12.22
C GLY A 42 19.61 0.83 -12.68
N ASN A 43 20.28 0.04 -11.85
CA ASN A 43 21.57 -0.55 -12.19
C ASN A 43 21.50 -1.49 -13.41
N LEU A 44 20.43 -2.30 -13.53
CA LEU A 44 20.22 -3.17 -14.69
C LEU A 44 19.94 -2.37 -15.96
N ALA A 45 19.17 -1.28 -15.86
CA ALA A 45 18.91 -0.37 -16.97
C ALA A 45 20.20 0.31 -17.45
N GLU A 46 21.07 0.73 -16.53
CA GLU A 46 22.38 1.30 -16.87
C GLU A 46 23.29 0.27 -17.55
N GLN A 47 23.32 -0.98 -17.07
CA GLN A 47 24.05 -2.06 -17.72
C GLN A 47 23.54 -2.35 -19.14
N SER A 48 22.23 -2.35 -19.34
CA SER A 48 21.62 -2.52 -20.67
C SER A 48 22.00 -1.39 -21.64
N LYS A 49 21.99 -0.15 -21.15
CA LYS A 49 22.46 1.01 -21.90
C LYS A 49 23.95 0.91 -22.23
N ALA A 50 24.78 0.52 -21.27
CA ALA A 50 26.21 0.34 -21.47
C ALA A 50 26.51 -0.74 -22.52
N LEU A 51 25.80 -1.87 -22.47
CA LEU A 51 25.92 -2.93 -23.47
C LEU A 51 25.53 -2.45 -24.87
N SER A 52 24.51 -1.59 -24.99
CA SER A 52 24.08 -1.02 -26.27
C SER A 52 25.06 0.01 -26.84
N ASN A 53 25.86 0.65 -25.99
CA ASN A 53 26.84 1.66 -26.39
C ASN A 53 28.23 1.09 -26.70
N VAL A 54 28.48 -0.17 -26.36
CA VAL A 54 29.78 -0.83 -26.59
C VAL A 54 29.73 -1.64 -27.87
N GLN A 55 30.68 -1.38 -28.76
CA GLN A 55 30.95 -2.25 -29.91
C GLN A 55 31.84 -3.42 -29.45
N LEU A 56 31.22 -4.54 -29.07
CA LEU A 56 31.94 -5.70 -28.49
C LEU A 56 32.97 -6.30 -29.45
N SER A 57 32.76 -6.18 -30.75
CA SER A 57 33.72 -6.59 -31.79
C SER A 57 35.06 -5.88 -31.71
N ASP A 58 35.10 -4.67 -31.14
CA ASP A 58 36.32 -3.86 -30.97
C ASP A 58 37.04 -4.15 -29.65
N THR A 59 36.50 -5.07 -28.84
CA THR A 59 37.06 -5.44 -27.53
C THR A 59 37.74 -6.82 -27.58
N PRO A 60 38.58 -7.16 -26.59
CA PRO A 60 39.11 -8.52 -26.43
C PRO A 60 38.01 -9.59 -26.29
N LEU A 61 36.77 -9.21 -25.99
CA LEU A 61 35.64 -10.14 -25.83
C LEU A 61 35.07 -10.64 -27.17
N ARG A 62 35.52 -10.10 -28.31
CA ARG A 62 35.10 -10.52 -29.66
C ARG A 62 35.28 -12.02 -29.95
N VAL A 63 36.09 -12.73 -29.16
CA VAL A 63 36.29 -14.19 -29.27
C VAL A 63 35.05 -14.98 -28.86
N PHE A 64 34.04 -14.33 -28.27
CA PHE A 64 32.77 -14.92 -27.87
C PHE A 64 31.63 -14.39 -28.77
N PRO A 65 31.31 -15.06 -29.90
CA PRO A 65 30.38 -14.53 -30.92
C PRO A 65 28.97 -14.29 -30.39
N ASP A 66 28.49 -15.13 -29.46
CA ASP A 66 27.13 -15.02 -28.91
C ASP A 66 27.06 -14.22 -27.60
N LEU A 67 28.16 -13.57 -27.19
CA LEU A 67 28.24 -12.93 -25.87
C LEU A 67 27.20 -11.82 -25.71
N GLU A 68 27.03 -11.00 -26.74
CA GLU A 68 26.11 -9.86 -26.71
C GLU A 68 24.66 -10.31 -26.48
N ASP A 69 24.20 -11.28 -27.26
CA ASP A 69 22.84 -11.83 -27.15
C ASP A 69 22.62 -12.52 -25.80
N ARG A 70 23.63 -13.26 -25.31
CA ARG A 70 23.56 -13.90 -23.99
C ARG A 70 23.52 -12.87 -22.86
N LEU A 71 24.26 -11.77 -22.96
CA LEU A 71 24.23 -10.70 -21.98
C LEU A 71 22.88 -9.98 -22.00
N ARG A 72 22.35 -9.65 -23.19
CA ARG A 72 21.01 -9.07 -23.33
C ARG A 72 19.93 -9.96 -22.72
N PHE A 73 19.95 -11.25 -23.05
CA PHE A 73 19.00 -12.22 -22.50
C PHE A 73 19.07 -12.26 -20.97
N LYS A 74 20.28 -12.32 -20.39
CA LYS A 74 20.45 -12.32 -18.93
C LYS A 74 19.99 -11.03 -18.27
N LEU A 75 20.27 -9.87 -18.89
CA LEU A 75 19.83 -8.58 -18.38
C LEU A 75 18.30 -8.47 -18.39
N LEU A 76 17.65 -8.89 -19.47
CA LEU A 76 16.19 -8.94 -19.56
C LEU A 76 15.59 -9.85 -18.47
N GLN A 77 16.11 -11.07 -18.33
CA GLN A 77 15.66 -11.99 -17.29
C GLN A 77 15.81 -11.43 -15.87
N ALA A 78 16.92 -10.73 -15.61
CA ALA A 78 17.16 -10.07 -14.32
C ALA A 78 16.18 -8.91 -14.09
N MET A 79 15.91 -8.07 -15.12
CA MET A 79 14.93 -6.99 -15.04
C MET A 79 13.52 -7.53 -14.79
N ASP A 80 13.09 -8.55 -15.52
CA ASP A 80 11.79 -9.21 -15.33
C ASP A 80 11.64 -9.75 -13.91
N THR A 81 12.70 -10.34 -13.36
CA THR A 81 12.70 -10.84 -11.98
C THR A 81 12.51 -9.71 -10.96
N VAL A 82 13.20 -8.57 -11.15
CA VAL A 82 13.08 -7.41 -10.25
C VAL A 82 11.70 -6.76 -10.40
N LEU A 83 11.18 -6.63 -11.62
CA LEU A 83 9.83 -6.11 -11.88
C LEU A 83 8.74 -6.99 -11.27
N GLY A 84 8.88 -8.31 -11.33
CA GLY A 84 7.97 -9.24 -10.66
C GLY A 84 7.93 -9.00 -9.15
N LYS A 85 9.09 -8.87 -8.51
CA LYS A 85 9.17 -8.56 -7.06
C LYS A 85 8.56 -7.19 -6.73
N LEU A 86 8.80 -6.17 -7.56
CA LEU A 86 8.17 -4.85 -7.39
C LEU A 86 6.65 -4.95 -7.48
N ASN A 87 6.13 -5.69 -8.46
CA ASN A 87 4.71 -5.91 -8.64
C ASN A 87 4.06 -6.59 -7.41
N ASP A 88 4.75 -7.55 -6.79
CA ASP A 88 4.28 -8.16 -5.54
C ASP A 88 4.17 -7.13 -4.40
N LYS A 89 5.13 -6.20 -4.28
CA LYS A 89 5.08 -5.12 -3.29
C LYS A 89 3.96 -4.12 -3.57
N LEU A 90 3.77 -3.73 -4.82
CA LEU A 90 2.65 -2.87 -5.23
C LEU A 90 1.30 -3.53 -4.93
N SER A 91 1.18 -4.83 -5.19
CA SER A 91 -0.02 -5.63 -4.85
C SER A 91 -0.27 -5.66 -3.33
N SER A 92 0.79 -5.76 -2.52
CA SER A 92 0.67 -5.67 -1.06
C SER A 92 0.20 -4.29 -0.59
N LEU A 93 0.74 -3.21 -1.16
CA LEU A 93 0.28 -1.83 -0.86
C LEU A 93 -1.19 -1.65 -1.24
N GLN A 94 -1.58 -2.12 -2.42
CA GLN A 94 -2.97 -2.11 -2.87
C GLN A 94 -3.88 -2.85 -1.88
N SER A 95 -3.50 -4.05 -1.47
CA SER A 95 -4.28 -4.85 -0.51
C SER A 95 -4.45 -4.14 0.84
N VAL A 96 -3.42 -3.44 1.32
CA VAL A 96 -3.52 -2.61 2.53
C VAL A 96 -4.54 -1.48 2.35
N ARG A 97 -4.45 -0.72 1.25
CA ARG A 97 -5.41 0.35 0.94
C ARG A 97 -6.84 -0.18 0.89
N ASP A 98 -7.06 -1.28 0.19
CA ASP A 98 -8.39 -1.88 0.01
C ASP A 98 -8.95 -2.39 1.35
N THR A 99 -8.11 -2.95 2.21
CA THR A 99 -8.48 -3.40 3.56
C THR A 99 -8.91 -2.23 4.44
N ILE A 100 -8.15 -1.12 4.44
CA ILE A 100 -8.50 0.08 5.20
C ILE A 100 -9.82 0.66 4.69
N SER A 101 -9.99 0.74 3.37
CA SER A 101 -11.21 1.26 2.73
C SER A 101 -12.44 0.44 3.09
N SER A 102 -12.30 -0.89 3.07
CA SER A 102 -13.36 -1.83 3.46
C SER A 102 -13.75 -1.67 4.94
N HIS A 103 -12.78 -1.55 5.84
CA HIS A 103 -13.05 -1.34 7.26
C HIS A 103 -13.69 0.02 7.54
N ALA A 104 -13.20 1.10 6.92
CA ALA A 104 -13.80 2.42 7.07
C ALA A 104 -15.25 2.44 6.60
N SER A 105 -15.52 1.85 5.43
CA SER A 105 -16.87 1.72 4.87
C SER A 105 -17.78 0.86 5.76
N GLY A 106 -17.28 -0.27 6.27
CA GLY A 106 -18.05 -1.17 7.12
C GLY A 106 -18.42 -0.55 8.47
N VAL A 107 -17.50 0.22 9.08
CA VAL A 107 -17.81 0.97 10.31
C VAL A 107 -18.83 2.09 10.05
N LEU A 108 -18.71 2.79 8.92
CA LEU A 108 -19.66 3.85 8.56
C LEU A 108 -21.06 3.28 8.33
N GLN A 109 -21.18 2.17 7.59
CA GLN A 109 -22.46 1.47 7.39
C GLN A 109 -23.07 1.00 8.71
N LEU A 110 -22.25 0.50 9.64
CA LEU A 110 -22.72 0.08 10.96
C LEU A 110 -23.19 1.27 11.80
N TYR A 111 -22.52 2.42 11.69
CA TYR A 111 -22.98 3.67 12.31
C TYR A 111 -24.33 4.12 11.71
N GLU A 112 -24.45 4.14 10.38
CA GLU A 112 -25.67 4.52 9.66
C GLU A 112 -26.85 3.59 10.01
N LEU A 113 -26.62 2.28 10.10
CA LEU A 113 -27.63 1.30 10.50
C LEU A 113 -28.20 1.58 11.90
N HIS A 114 -27.38 2.15 12.79
CA HIS A 114 -27.76 2.46 14.16
C HIS A 114 -28.09 3.93 14.37
N ALA A 115 -28.12 4.77 13.33
CA ALA A 115 -28.25 6.22 13.44
C ALA A 115 -29.52 6.65 14.22
N ASP A 116 -30.66 6.00 13.98
CA ASP A 116 -31.93 6.30 14.68
C ASP A 116 -31.90 5.93 16.17
N SER A 117 -30.98 5.05 16.57
CA SER A 117 -30.81 4.58 17.95
C SER A 117 -29.62 5.22 18.67
N LEU A 118 -28.80 5.99 17.94
CA LEU A 118 -27.62 6.67 18.44
C LEU A 118 -27.97 8.13 18.75
N ASP A 119 -28.09 8.44 20.04
CA ASP A 119 -28.26 9.82 20.49
C ASP A 119 -26.99 10.64 20.19
N LEU A 120 -27.16 11.90 19.77
CA LEU A 120 -26.07 12.81 19.45
C LEU A 120 -25.12 13.01 20.63
N LEU A 121 -25.66 13.06 21.85
CA LEU A 121 -24.87 13.12 23.07
C LEU A 121 -23.98 11.89 23.22
N ALA A 122 -24.49 10.69 22.94
CA ALA A 122 -23.74 9.44 23.08
C ALA A 122 -22.61 9.30 22.04
N VAL A 123 -22.76 9.90 20.86
CA VAL A 123 -21.74 9.85 19.78
C VAL A 123 -20.64 10.89 20.00
N THR A 124 -20.95 12.00 20.67
CA THR A 124 -20.03 13.10 20.96
C THR A 124 -19.43 13.04 22.37
N GLU A 125 -19.93 12.15 23.23
CA GLU A 125 -19.39 11.94 24.56
C GLU A 125 -17.93 11.48 24.48
N ARG A 126 -17.07 12.20 25.22
CA ARG A 126 -15.66 11.90 25.36
C ARG A 126 -15.35 11.63 26.83
N SER A 127 -14.40 10.74 27.10
CA SER A 127 -13.88 10.52 28.45
C SER A 127 -12.41 10.94 28.55
N ALA A 128 -11.86 10.93 29.75
CA ALA A 128 -10.44 11.19 29.96
C ALA A 128 -9.51 10.17 29.26
N THR A 129 -10.04 8.99 28.93
CA THR A 129 -9.26 7.86 28.36
C THR A 129 -9.75 7.39 27.00
N THR A 130 -10.92 7.86 26.55
CA THR A 130 -11.58 7.38 25.34
C THR A 130 -12.08 8.57 24.52
N PRO A 131 -11.62 8.73 23.27
CA PRO A 131 -12.16 9.71 22.34
C PRO A 131 -13.65 9.47 22.05
N SER A 132 -14.32 10.47 21.48
CA SER A 132 -15.71 10.29 21.05
C SER A 132 -15.82 9.39 19.81
N ILE A 133 -16.99 8.80 19.57
CA ILE A 133 -17.25 8.02 18.35
C ILE A 133 -17.10 8.91 17.11
N ALA A 134 -17.56 10.17 17.18
CA ALA A 134 -17.41 11.14 16.11
C ALA A 134 -15.94 11.39 15.75
N ASP A 135 -15.08 11.61 16.74
CA ASP A 135 -13.64 11.82 16.51
C ASP A 135 -12.99 10.57 15.90
N MET A 136 -13.30 9.40 16.45
CA MET A 136 -12.77 8.12 15.98
C MET A 136 -13.19 7.82 14.52
N LEU A 137 -14.43 8.12 14.15
CA LEU A 137 -14.89 8.03 12.76
C LEU A 137 -14.14 9.00 11.85
N GLY A 138 -13.98 10.26 12.28
CA GLY A 138 -13.23 11.26 11.55
C GLY A 138 -11.77 10.82 11.29
N TRP A 139 -11.08 10.35 12.32
CA TRP A 139 -9.70 9.86 12.18
C TRP A 139 -9.60 8.63 11.28
N LEU A 140 -10.58 7.73 11.31
CA LEU A 140 -10.60 6.56 10.44
C LEU A 140 -10.79 6.97 8.97
N GLN A 141 -11.67 7.94 8.70
CA GLN A 141 -11.86 8.50 7.35
C GLN A 141 -10.62 9.27 6.86
N ASP A 142 -9.97 10.04 7.74
CA ASP A 142 -8.73 10.74 7.40
C ASP A 142 -7.61 9.76 7.07
N ALA A 143 -7.48 8.68 7.85
CA ALA A 143 -6.52 7.62 7.59
C ALA A 143 -6.82 6.94 6.25
N GLU A 144 -8.06 6.55 5.98
CA GLU A 144 -8.45 5.94 4.71
C GLU A 144 -8.15 6.86 3.52
N ARG A 145 -8.50 8.15 3.61
CA ARG A 145 -8.19 9.16 2.59
C ARG A 145 -6.69 9.25 2.34
N HIS A 146 -5.87 9.24 3.40
CA HIS A 146 -4.42 9.28 3.28
C HIS A 146 -3.89 8.12 2.42
N TYR A 147 -4.28 6.88 2.70
CA TYR A 147 -3.80 5.73 1.92
C TYR A 147 -4.33 5.71 0.49
N ARG A 148 -5.56 6.17 0.26
CA ARG A 148 -6.12 6.30 -1.09
C ARG A 148 -5.36 7.33 -1.93
N GLN A 149 -4.97 8.46 -1.33
CA GLN A 149 -4.18 9.48 -2.01
C GLN A 149 -2.75 9.03 -2.31
N GLN A 150 -2.14 8.24 -1.41
CA GLN A 150 -0.80 7.70 -1.61
C GLN A 150 -0.74 6.62 -2.70
N TYR A 151 -1.83 5.86 -2.86
CA TYR A 151 -1.95 4.82 -3.89
C TYR A 151 -3.29 4.94 -4.64
N PRO A 152 -3.40 5.92 -5.56
CA PRO A 152 -4.63 6.17 -6.30
C PRO A 152 -5.02 4.93 -7.13
N GLN A 153 -6.31 4.68 -7.28
CA GLN A 153 -6.75 3.65 -8.21
C GLN A 153 -6.50 4.16 -9.63
N CYS A 154 -6.17 3.24 -10.54
CA CYS A 154 -5.98 3.59 -11.96
C CYS A 154 -7.27 4.20 -12.58
N SER A 155 -8.43 3.91 -11.99
CA SER A 155 -9.74 4.51 -12.33
C SER A 155 -9.93 5.95 -11.84
N ASP A 156 -9.13 6.43 -10.90
CA ASP A 156 -9.21 7.79 -10.34
C ASP A 156 -8.35 8.80 -11.11
N ILE A 157 -7.66 8.36 -12.18
CA ILE A 157 -6.85 9.20 -13.07
C ILE A 157 -7.73 9.61 -14.26
N HIS A 158 -8.73 10.46 -14.06
CA HIS A 158 -9.49 11.14 -15.12
C HIS A 158 -9.91 12.54 -14.66
#